data_AF-A0A934DWY7-F1
#
_entry.id   AF-A0A934DWY7-F1
#
_cell.length_a   1.000
_cell.length_b   1.000
_cell.length_c   1.000
_cell.angle_alpha   90.00
_cell.angle_beta   90.00
_cell.angle_gamma   90.00
#
_symmetry.space_group_name_H-M   'P 1'
#
loop_
_entity.id
_entity.type
_entity.pdbx_description
1 polymer ?
#
loop_
_entity_poly.entity_id
_entity_poly.type
_entity_poly.pdbx_seq_one_letter_code
_entity_poly.pdbx_strand_id
1 'polypeptide(L)'
;MAELIDLGLVSEAKRVLEKLFDKHGIRWFMATEGPRLFALDKSKVDLVVRTALRARERRGLESYEDAIEHCRTQVRRDLIRRVAIAMLQTGC
;
A
#
# COMPACT_ATOMS: atom_id res chain seq x y z
N MET A 1 -2.43 -24.12 -0.89
CA MET A 1 -1.28 -23.63 -0.09
C MET A 1 -1.83 -22.55 0.82
N ALA A 2 -1.56 -22.61 2.13
CA ALA A 2 -1.99 -21.55 3.03
C ALA A 2 -1.15 -20.31 2.73
N GLU A 3 -1.77 -19.18 2.36
CA GLU A 3 -1.07 -17.91 2.27
C GLU A 3 -0.56 -17.57 3.67
N LEU A 4 0.76 -17.43 3.82
CA LEU A 4 1.35 -17.00 5.08
C LEU A 4 1.06 -15.50 5.24
N ILE A 5 0.14 -15.15 6.13
CA ILE A 5 -0.23 -13.76 6.38
C ILE A 5 0.48 -13.26 7.63
N ASP A 6 1.32 -12.25 7.46
CA ASP A 6 1.86 -11.50 8.58
C ASP A 6 0.96 -10.30 8.91
N LEU A 7 0.08 -10.50 9.89
CA LEU A 7 -0.86 -9.48 10.35
C LEU A 7 -0.16 -8.24 10.92
N GLY A 8 1.03 -8.41 11.50
CA GLY A 8 1.84 -7.32 12.03
C GLY A 8 2.38 -6.42 10.92
N LEU A 9 2.88 -7.03 9.84
CA LEU A 9 3.32 -6.30 8.65
C LEU A 9 2.19 -5.51 8.01
N VAL A 10 1.03 -6.15 7.84
CA VAL A 10 -0.16 -5.49 7.25
C VAL A 10 -0.62 -4.32 8.11
N SER A 11 -0.63 -4.46 9.44
CA SER A 11 -1.00 -3.37 10.36
C SER A 11 -0.04 -2.19 10.26
N GLU A 12 1.27 -2.44 10.23
CA GLU A 12 2.28 -1.38 10.10
C GLU A 12 2.21 -0.70 8.72
N ALA A 13 1.99 -1.47 7.65
CA ALA A 13 1.79 -0.95 6.30
C ALA A 13 0.55 -0.05 6.20
N LYS A 14 -0.56 -0.41 6.86
CA LYS A 14 -1.76 0.45 6.93
C LYS A 14 -1.47 1.78 7.62
N ARG A 15 -0.73 1.77 8.74
CA ARG A 15 -0.32 3.01 9.43
C ARG A 15 0.58 3.90 8.57
N VAL A 16 1.53 3.30 7.86
CA VAL A 16 2.41 4.02 6.92
C VAL A 16 1.60 4.61 5.78
N LEU A 17 0.68 3.82 5.21
CA LEU A 17 -0.20 4.25 4.12
C LEU A 17 -1.05 5.45 4.54
N GLU A 18 -1.68 5.40 5.72
CA GLU A 18 -2.47 6.51 6.27
C GLU A 18 -1.63 7.78 6.40
N LYS A 19 -0.45 7.70 7.02
CA LYS A 19 0.43 8.89 7.16
C LYS A 19 0.83 9.50 5.82
N LEU A 20 1.16 8.67 4.82
CA LEU A 20 1.52 9.16 3.49
C LEU A 20 0.30 9.73 2.76
N PHE A 21 -0.86 9.11 2.95
CA PHE A 21 -2.12 9.57 2.40
C PHE A 21 -2.53 10.93 2.97
N ASP A 22 -2.46 11.11 4.29
CA ASP A 22 -2.80 12.38 4.94
C ASP A 22 -1.86 13.50 4.51
N LYS A 23 -0.59 13.17 4.24
CA LYS A 23 0.43 14.15 3.82
C LYS A 23 0.31 14.55 2.35
N HIS A 24 0.00 13.62 1.45
CA HIS A 24 0.14 13.82 0.00
C HIS A 24 -1.16 13.63 -0.80
N GLY A 25 -2.19 13.03 -0.20
CA GLY A 25 -3.44 12.67 -0.86
C GLY A 25 -3.32 11.49 -1.83
N ILE A 26 -4.47 11.08 -2.38
CA ILE A 26 -4.54 9.91 -3.28
C ILE A 26 -3.77 10.10 -4.59
N ARG A 27 -3.73 11.33 -5.13
CA ARG A 27 -3.10 11.63 -6.43
C ARG A 27 -1.61 11.29 -6.43
N TRP A 28 -0.93 11.39 -5.30
CA TRP A 28 0.49 11.05 -5.18
C TRP A 28 0.78 9.55 -5.35
N PHE A 29 -0.22 8.69 -5.15
CA PHE A 29 -0.13 7.26 -5.39
C PHE A 29 -0.50 6.86 -6.83
N MET A 30 -0.89 7.82 -7.67
CA MET A 30 -1.26 7.57 -9.06
C MET A 30 -0.03 7.71 -9.96
N ALA A 31 0.06 6.86 -10.97
CA ALA A 31 1.04 7.01 -12.03
C ALA A 31 0.76 8.30 -12.81
N THR A 32 1.79 9.11 -13.02
CA THR A 32 1.71 10.34 -13.81
C THR A 32 1.75 10.07 -15.32
N GLU A 33 2.28 8.92 -15.71
CA GLU A 33 2.50 8.53 -17.09
C GLU A 33 1.95 7.12 -17.36
N GLY A 34 1.46 6.92 -18.58
CA GLY A 34 0.99 5.62 -19.06
C GLY A 34 -0.45 5.64 -19.59
N PRO A 35 -0.88 4.55 -20.25
CA PRO A 35 -2.14 4.52 -20.99
C PRO A 35 -3.40 4.43 -20.09
N ARG A 36 -3.25 4.28 -18.76
CA ARG A 36 -4.37 4.09 -17.83
C ARG A 36 -4.51 5.30 -16.90
N LEU A 37 -5.64 6.00 -17.01
CA LEU A 37 -5.98 7.20 -16.23
C LEU A 37 -5.95 7.02 -14.70
N PHE A 38 -6.14 5.80 -14.19
CA PHE A 38 -6.18 5.50 -12.75
C PHE A 38 -5.18 4.41 -12.33
N ALA A 39 -4.05 4.30 -13.04
CA ALA A 39 -3.00 3.39 -12.62
C ALA A 39 -2.37 3.85 -11.30
N LEU A 40 -2.15 2.90 -10.39
CA LEU A 40 -1.33 3.12 -9.21
C LEU A 40 0.16 3.08 -9.58
N ASP A 41 0.93 3.99 -9.02
CA ASP A 41 2.38 3.98 -9.11
C ASP A 41 2.94 2.85 -8.22
N LYS A 42 3.53 1.84 -8.87
CA LYS A 42 4.11 0.68 -8.20
C LYS A 42 5.20 1.07 -7.20
N SER A 43 6.00 2.10 -7.52
CA SER A 43 7.08 2.55 -6.65
C SER A 43 6.57 3.09 -5.31
N LYS A 44 5.38 3.69 -5.29
CA LYS A 44 4.72 4.21 -4.09
C LYS A 44 4.14 3.10 -3.23
N VAL A 45 3.56 2.08 -3.86
CA VAL A 45 3.11 0.86 -3.17
C VAL A 45 4.32 0.19 -2.49
N ASP A 46 5.42 0.04 -3.23
CA ASP A 46 6.64 -0.59 -2.73
C ASP A 46 7.28 0.24 -1.60
N LEU A 47 7.22 1.57 -1.70
CA LEU A 47 7.69 2.46 -0.64
C LEU A 47 6.94 2.24 0.68
N VAL A 48 5.61 2.06 0.63
CA VAL A 48 4.79 1.77 1.82
C VAL A 48 5.26 0.47 2.47
N VAL A 49 5.35 -0.60 1.68
CA VAL A 49 5.73 -1.94 2.16
C VAL A 49 7.15 -1.93 2.72
N ARG A 50 8.12 -1.33 2.01
CA ARG A 50 9.52 -1.21 2.48
C ARG A 50 9.64 -0.40 3.75
N THR A 51 8.85 0.66 3.90
CA THR A 51 8.86 1.49 5.12
C THR A 51 8.29 0.71 6.31
N ALA A 52 7.24 -0.08 6.10
CA ALA A 52 6.69 -0.96 7.13
C ALA A 52 7.67 -2.08 7.52
N LEU A 53 8.35 -2.69 6.55
CA LEU A 53 9.40 -3.69 6.80
C LEU A 53 10.53 -3.11 7.65
N ARG A 54 11.08 -1.96 7.25
CA ARG A 54 12.11 -1.26 8.04
C ARG A 54 11.67 -0.91 9.46
N ALA A 55 10.38 -0.64 9.67
CA ALA A 55 9.86 -0.39 11.02
C ALA A 55 9.82 -1.67 11.87
N ARG A 56 9.59 -2.83 11.25
CA ARG A 56 9.61 -4.14 11.91
C ARG A 56 11.02 -4.69 12.13
N GLU A 57 11.91 -4.55 11.16
CA GLU A 57 13.33 -4.91 11.28
C GLU A 57 13.97 -4.18 12.47
N ARG A 58 13.65 -2.90 12.68
CA ARG A 58 14.10 -2.13 13.85
C ARG A 58 13.59 -2.67 15.20
N ARG A 59 12.53 -3.49 15.19
CA ARG A 59 11.98 -4.18 16.37
C ARG A 59 12.46 -5.64 16.45
N GLY A 60 13.39 -6.07 15.59
CA GLY A 60 13.88 -7.44 15.53
C GLY A 60 12.88 -8.45 14.98
N LEU A 61 11.86 -8.00 14.23
CA LEU A 61 10.83 -8.85 13.64
C LEU A 61 11.11 -9.06 12.15
N GLU A 62 11.43 -10.27 11.76
CA GLU A 62 11.58 -10.66 10.35
C GLU A 62 10.22 -10.99 9.73
N SER A 63 10.12 -10.82 8.41
CA SER A 63 8.93 -11.17 7.62
C SER A 63 9.35 -12.07 6.47
N TYR A 64 8.57 -13.12 6.21
CA TYR A 64 8.80 -14.03 5.09
C TYR A 64 8.38 -13.40 3.75
N GLU A 65 9.03 -13.79 2.66
CA GLU A 65 8.78 -13.24 1.31
C GLU A 65 7.29 -13.34 0.90
N ASP A 66 6.66 -14.49 1.15
CA ASP A 66 5.23 -14.69 0.85
C ASP A 66 4.32 -13.68 1.59
N ALA A 67 4.67 -13.36 2.84
CA ALA A 67 3.94 -12.38 3.63
C ALA A 67 4.16 -10.95 3.13
N ILE A 68 5.33 -10.65 2.57
CA ILE A 68 5.65 -9.36 1.93
C ILE A 68 4.80 -9.17 0.68
N GLU A 69 4.72 -10.19 -0.18
CA GLU A 69 3.91 -10.14 -1.39
C GLU A 69 2.41 -10.07 -1.08
N HIS A 70 1.95 -10.79 -0.05
CA HIS A 70 0.58 -10.63 0.45
C HIS A 70 0.34 -9.19 0.94
N CYS A 71 1.26 -8.62 1.72
CA CYS A 71 1.15 -7.24 2.19
C CYS A 71 1.10 -6.23 1.03
N ARG A 72 1.93 -6.41 -0.01
CA ARG A 72 1.92 -5.58 -1.22
C ARG A 72 0.56 -5.62 -1.90
N THR A 73 -0.03 -6.82 -2.01
CA THR A 73 -1.37 -7.02 -2.57
C THR A 73 -2.45 -6.30 -1.76
N GLN A 74 -2.38 -6.37 -0.42
CA GLN A 74 -3.32 -5.68 0.47
C GLN A 74 -3.21 -4.16 0.35
N VAL A 75 -2.00 -3.59 0.39
CA VAL A 75 -1.78 -2.14 0.21
C VAL A 75 -2.36 -1.67 -1.13
N ARG A 76 -2.13 -2.44 -2.20
CA ARG A 76 -2.69 -2.13 -3.52
C ARG A 76 -4.22 -2.14 -3.52
N ARG A 77 -4.83 -3.17 -2.92
CA ARG A 77 -6.30 -3.28 -2.81
C ARG A 77 -6.90 -2.10 -2.03
N ASP A 78 -6.27 -1.70 -0.94
CA ASP A 78 -6.71 -0.56 -0.13
C ASP A 78 -6.62 0.76 -0.91
N LEU A 79 -5.54 0.97 -1.67
CA LEU A 79 -5.41 2.13 -2.55
C LEU A 79 -6.48 2.15 -3.65
N ILE A 80 -6.73 1.03 -4.33
CA ILE A 80 -7.79 0.93 -5.36
C ILE A 80 -9.15 1.28 -4.74
N ARG A 81 -9.46 0.73 -3.55
CA ARG A 81 -10.70 1.03 -2.85
C ARG A 81 -10.83 2.54 -2.56
N ARG A 82 -9.76 3.18 -2.10
CA ARG A 82 -9.74 4.62 -1.83
C ARG A 82 -9.92 5.45 -3.11
N VAL A 83 -9.29 5.06 -4.22
CA VAL A 83 -9.52 5.71 -5.54
C VAL A 83 -10.97 5.58 -5.95
N ALA A 84 -11.56 4.38 -5.89
CA ALA A 84 -12.94 4.15 -6.27
C ALA A 84 -13.92 4.99 -5.42
N ILE A 85 -13.69 5.07 -4.10
CA ILE A 85 -14.49 5.94 -3.21
C ILE A 85 -14.36 7.40 -3.61
N ALA A 86 -13.14 7.88 -3.87
CA ALA A 86 -12.91 9.26 -4.28
C ALA A 86 -13.63 9.58 -5.61
N MET A 87 -13.59 8.67 -6.58
CA MET A 87 -14.29 8.82 -7.87
C MET A 87 -15.82 8.92 -7.69
N LEU A 88 -16.39 8.04 -6.86
CA LEU A 88 -17.82 8.05 -6.54
C LEU A 88 -18.24 9.36 -5.85
N GLN A 89 -17.40 9.88 -4.95
CA GLN A 89 -17.67 11.14 -4.25
C GLN A 89 -17.62 12.36 -5.16
N THR A 90 -16.78 12.33 -6.20
CA THR A 90 -16.67 13.42 -7.18
C THR A 90 -17.69 13.34 -8.32
N GLY A 91 -18.56 12.32 -8.33
CA GLY A 91 -19.62 12.15 -9.33
C GLY A 91 -19.11 11.67 -10.70
N CYS A 92 -17.99 10.95 -10.75
CA CYS A 92 -17.48 10.29 -11.95
C CYS A 92 -18.04 8.88 -12.13
#